data_AF-A0A0A9WX97-F1
#
_entry.id   AF-A0A0A9WX97-F1
#
_cell.length_a   1.000
_cell.length_b   1.000
_cell.length_c   1.000
_cell.angle_alpha   90.00
_cell.angle_beta   90.00
_cell.angle_gamma   90.00
#
_symmetry.space_group_name_H-M   'P 1'
#
loop_
_entity.id
_entity.type
_entity.pdbx_description
1 polymer ?
#
loop_
_entity_poly.entity_id
_entity_poly.type
_entity_poly.pdbx_seq_one_letter_code
_entity_poly.pdbx_strand_id
1 'polypeptide(L)'
;MCTYLALTGSLLRGIFRRVFNDLIDWIVFQRNSFCPTGNATIERNYEDRPWFHRVDRRRGQQLVEEGGNGCFLVRPSTKHMLTLSLWYNGRAYNIPIRRRDDAQYSLGTMKPNERVFTDLDEIVDHYGAREELILFSKGTTTGRCRLLRPARKLEDGAGTYRAVSEPQETTDDPESMYIIPSEQCVIHM
;
A
#
# COMPACT_ATOMS: atom_id res chain seq x y z
N MET A 1 -12.28 -7.68 -55.32
CA MET A 1 -11.38 -8.41 -54.40
C MET A 1 -10.71 -7.41 -53.47
N CYS A 2 -10.71 -7.72 -52.17
CA CYS A 2 -9.82 -7.28 -51.10
C CYS A 2 -9.68 -5.78 -50.72
N THR A 3 -10.50 -5.33 -49.75
CA THR A 3 -10.34 -4.10 -48.95
C THR A 3 -9.96 -4.41 -47.49
N TYR A 4 -8.91 -5.22 -47.26
CA TYR A 4 -8.60 -5.77 -45.92
C TYR A 4 -7.23 -5.41 -45.33
N LEU A 5 -6.54 -4.36 -45.82
CA LEU A 5 -5.15 -4.09 -45.41
C LEU A 5 -4.88 -2.75 -44.70
N ALA A 6 -5.88 -2.05 -44.16
CA ALA A 6 -5.67 -0.76 -43.49
C ALA A 6 -6.32 -0.60 -42.11
N LEU A 7 -6.63 -1.69 -41.39
CA LEU A 7 -7.30 -1.62 -40.07
C LEU A 7 -6.55 -2.30 -38.90
N THR A 8 -5.37 -2.88 -39.11
CA THR A 8 -4.69 -3.65 -38.04
C THR A 8 -3.66 -2.85 -37.22
N GLY A 9 -3.27 -1.64 -37.66
CA GLY A 9 -2.17 -0.89 -37.03
C GLY A 9 -2.53 -0.14 -35.73
N SER A 10 -3.75 0.38 -35.60
CA SER A 10 -4.10 1.27 -34.48
C SER A 10 -4.63 0.54 -33.24
N LEU A 11 -5.18 -0.67 -33.39
CA LEU A 11 -5.70 -1.44 -32.24
C LEU A 11 -4.59 -2.16 -31.47
N LEU A 12 -3.54 -2.64 -32.17
CA LEU A 12 -2.42 -3.36 -31.55
C LEU A 12 -1.51 -2.47 -30.70
N ARG A 13 -1.36 -1.18 -31.06
CA ARG A 13 -0.58 -0.22 -30.23
C ARG A 13 -1.20 0.03 -28.86
N GLY A 14 -2.53 0.02 -28.75
CA GLY A 14 -3.24 0.25 -27.49
C GLY A 14 -3.19 -0.94 -26.53
N ILE A 15 -3.23 -2.15 -27.06
CA ILE A 15 -3.14 -3.39 -26.30
C ILE A 15 -1.70 -3.60 -25.81
N PHE A 16 -0.70 -3.30 -26.64
CA PHE A 16 0.71 -3.38 -26.27
C PHE A 16 1.08 -2.37 -25.16
N ARG A 17 0.52 -1.15 -25.20
CA ARG A 17 0.71 -0.15 -24.13
C ARG A 17 0.14 -0.58 -22.77
N ARG A 18 -0.98 -1.31 -22.73
CA ARG A 18 -1.58 -1.80 -21.48
C ARG A 18 -0.78 -2.95 -20.88
N VAL A 19 -0.44 -3.95 -21.68
CA VAL A 19 0.28 -5.15 -21.20
C VAL A 19 1.73 -4.83 -20.83
N PHE A 20 2.40 -3.92 -21.55
CA PHE A 20 3.79 -3.56 -21.24
C PHE A 20 3.91 -2.70 -19.97
N ASN A 21 2.95 -1.79 -19.73
CA ASN A 21 2.89 -1.03 -18.48
C ASN A 21 2.57 -1.94 -17.29
N ASP A 22 1.64 -2.89 -17.43
CA ASP A 22 1.35 -3.88 -16.37
C ASP A 22 2.58 -4.74 -16.03
N LEU A 23 3.45 -5.02 -17.00
CA LEU A 23 4.70 -5.79 -16.81
C LEU A 23 5.81 -4.94 -16.18
N ILE A 24 5.99 -3.68 -16.61
CA ILE A 24 6.92 -2.75 -15.98
C ILE A 24 6.47 -2.42 -14.55
N ASP A 25 5.17 -2.26 -14.31
CA ASP A 25 4.61 -2.11 -12.97
C ASP A 25 4.89 -3.36 -12.11
N TRP A 26 4.81 -4.57 -12.67
CA TRP A 26 5.19 -5.80 -11.96
C TRP A 26 6.69 -5.85 -11.62
N ILE A 27 7.55 -5.42 -12.54
CA ILE A 27 9.02 -5.40 -12.35
C ILE A 27 9.45 -4.31 -11.36
N VAL A 28 8.84 -3.13 -11.40
CA VAL A 28 9.10 -2.03 -10.44
C VAL A 28 8.49 -2.34 -9.06
N PHE A 29 7.32 -2.99 -9.02
CA PHE A 29 6.70 -3.50 -7.79
C PHE A 29 7.59 -4.52 -7.06
N GLN A 30 8.34 -5.36 -7.79
CA GLN A 30 9.29 -6.32 -7.19
C GLN A 30 10.49 -5.61 -6.52
N ARG A 31 10.97 -4.48 -7.04
CA ARG A 31 12.14 -3.76 -6.48
C ARG A 31 11.83 -2.90 -5.25
N ASN A 32 10.60 -2.37 -5.11
CA ASN A 32 10.27 -1.42 -4.03
C ASN A 32 9.45 -2.02 -2.86
N SER A 33 9.29 -3.35 -2.77
CA SER A 33 8.40 -3.97 -1.77
C SER A 33 9.09 -4.52 -0.50
N PHE A 34 10.37 -4.22 -0.24
CA PHE A 34 11.05 -4.78 0.93
C PHE A 34 11.80 -3.72 1.74
N CYS A 35 11.12 -3.18 2.76
CA CYS A 35 11.77 -2.59 3.92
C CYS A 35 10.98 -2.99 5.19
N PRO A 36 11.38 -4.04 5.92
CA PRO A 36 10.73 -4.40 7.19
C PRO A 36 11.06 -3.41 8.32
N THR A 37 12.23 -2.77 8.26
CA THR A 37 12.85 -2.11 9.42
C THR A 37 12.33 -0.67 9.65
N GLY A 38 11.76 0.00 8.65
CA GLY A 38 11.26 1.38 8.76
C GLY A 38 9.80 1.53 9.19
N ASN A 39 9.08 0.42 9.37
CA ASN A 39 7.63 0.43 9.56
C ASN A 39 7.22 0.73 11.01
N ALA A 40 8.04 0.35 12.00
CA ALA A 40 7.72 0.48 13.42
C ALA A 40 7.45 1.94 13.84
N THR A 41 8.23 2.90 13.30
CA THR A 41 8.02 4.33 13.55
C THR A 41 6.73 4.84 12.94
N ILE A 42 6.41 4.40 11.73
CA ILE A 42 5.17 4.79 11.03
C ILE A 42 3.97 4.23 11.79
N GLU A 43 4.00 2.96 12.17
CA GLU A 43 2.92 2.35 12.94
C GLU A 43 2.65 3.10 14.25
N ARG A 44 3.71 3.44 15.00
CA ARG A 44 3.61 4.20 16.27
C ARG A 44 2.85 5.51 16.11
N ASN A 45 3.05 6.21 15.00
CA ASN A 45 2.41 7.51 14.75
C ASN A 45 0.89 7.42 14.51
N TYR A 46 0.36 6.23 14.21
CA TYR A 46 -1.08 6.05 13.97
C TYR A 46 -1.75 5.10 14.96
N GLU A 47 -1.06 4.63 16.01
CA GLU A 47 -1.64 3.71 17.00
C GLU A 47 -2.89 4.27 17.70
N ASP A 48 -2.93 5.58 17.89
CA ASP A 48 -4.03 6.32 18.49
C ASP A 48 -5.26 6.40 17.56
N ARG A 49 -5.06 6.33 16.24
CA ARG A 49 -6.14 6.47 15.25
C ARG A 49 -7.20 5.38 15.37
N PRO A 50 -8.50 5.71 15.25
CA PRO A 50 -9.58 4.74 15.43
C PRO A 50 -9.64 3.70 14.30
N TRP A 51 -9.13 4.05 13.12
CA TRP A 51 -9.06 3.20 11.95
C TRP A 51 -7.79 2.36 11.87
N PHE A 52 -6.81 2.54 12.77
CA PHE A 52 -5.55 1.79 12.76
C PHE A 52 -5.57 0.61 13.74
N HIS A 53 -5.12 -0.55 13.27
CA HIS A 53 -5.18 -1.81 14.03
C HIS A 53 -3.91 -2.64 13.79
N ARG A 54 -3.22 -3.04 14.86
CA ARG A 54 -2.11 -4.01 14.81
C ARG A 54 -2.61 -5.45 14.74
N VAL A 55 -3.21 -5.78 13.60
CA VAL A 55 -3.79 -7.11 13.34
C VAL A 55 -3.24 -7.73 12.07
N ASP A 56 -3.21 -9.06 12.05
CA ASP A 56 -2.89 -9.81 10.84
C ASP A 56 -4.02 -9.72 9.80
N ARG A 57 -3.73 -10.16 8.57
CA ARG A 57 -4.71 -10.11 7.46
C ARG A 57 -6.01 -10.81 7.81
N ARG A 58 -5.94 -11.98 8.46
CA ARG A 58 -7.12 -12.78 8.76
C ARG A 58 -8.01 -12.08 9.78
N ARG A 59 -7.44 -11.58 10.89
CA ARG A 59 -8.22 -10.85 11.88
C ARG A 59 -8.75 -9.53 11.33
N GLY A 60 -7.94 -8.81 10.54
CA GLY A 60 -8.39 -7.59 9.88
C GLY A 60 -9.60 -7.81 8.96
N GLN A 61 -9.64 -8.92 8.22
CA GLN A 61 -10.80 -9.29 7.40
C GLN A 61 -12.07 -9.51 8.23
N GLN A 62 -11.98 -10.24 9.35
CA GLN A 62 -13.12 -10.47 10.23
C GLN A 62 -13.70 -9.16 10.77
N LEU A 63 -12.83 -8.24 11.21
CA LEU A 63 -13.26 -6.96 11.76
C LEU A 63 -14.01 -6.08 10.76
N VAL A 64 -13.56 -6.05 9.50
CA VAL A 64 -14.27 -5.28 8.46
C VAL A 64 -15.53 -5.99 7.99
N GLU A 65 -15.56 -7.31 8.02
CA GLU A 65 -16.75 -8.12 7.72
C GLU A 65 -17.86 -7.93 8.76
N GLU A 66 -17.51 -7.99 10.05
CA GLU A 66 -18.42 -7.65 11.17
C GLU A 66 -18.97 -6.22 11.02
N GLY A 67 -18.17 -5.33 10.41
CA GLY A 67 -18.59 -3.98 10.12
C GLY A 67 -19.49 -3.81 8.88
N GLY A 68 -19.54 -4.77 7.97
CA GLY A 68 -20.33 -4.64 6.76
C GLY A 68 -19.80 -3.59 5.78
N ASN A 69 -20.61 -3.26 4.77
CA ASN A 69 -20.15 -2.52 3.59
C ASN A 69 -19.62 -1.12 3.92
N GLY A 70 -18.45 -0.78 3.38
CA GLY A 70 -17.77 0.49 3.65
C GLY A 70 -17.02 0.53 4.98
N CYS A 71 -17.00 -0.58 5.74
CA CYS A 71 -16.17 -0.70 6.92
C CYS A 71 -14.71 -0.94 6.52
N PHE A 72 -13.80 -0.21 7.16
CA PHE A 72 -12.38 -0.26 6.84
C PHE A 72 -11.48 -0.21 8.07
N LEU A 73 -10.24 -0.64 7.88
CA LEU A 73 -9.14 -0.42 8.81
C LEU A 73 -7.81 -0.39 8.08
N VAL A 74 -6.82 0.29 8.64
CA VAL A 74 -5.42 0.22 8.24
C VAL A 74 -4.69 -0.70 9.20
N ARG A 75 -3.85 -1.57 8.65
CA ARG A 75 -3.06 -2.52 9.42
C ARG A 75 -1.65 -2.66 8.86
N PRO A 76 -0.70 -3.11 9.68
CA PRO A 76 0.60 -3.50 9.18
C PRO A 76 0.52 -4.76 8.30
N SER A 77 1.55 -4.96 7.49
CA SER A 77 1.66 -6.08 6.56
C SER A 77 3.10 -6.57 6.51
N THR A 78 3.29 -7.85 6.18
CA THR A 78 4.63 -8.43 6.02
C THR A 78 5.20 -8.20 4.62
N LYS A 79 4.34 -7.90 3.63
CA LYS A 79 4.71 -7.71 2.23
C LYS A 79 4.80 -6.24 1.81
N HIS A 80 4.15 -5.37 2.56
CA HIS A 80 4.00 -3.95 2.27
C HIS A 80 4.12 -3.20 3.60
N MET A 81 4.47 -1.93 3.55
CA MET A 81 4.57 -1.09 4.74
C MET A 81 3.26 -1.08 5.53
N LEU A 82 2.14 -0.75 4.88
CA LEU A 82 0.80 -0.82 5.47
C LEU A 82 -0.21 -1.38 4.47
N THR A 83 -1.40 -1.74 4.94
CA THR A 83 -2.50 -2.23 4.09
C THR A 83 -3.83 -1.71 4.59
N LEU A 84 -4.59 -1.10 3.69
CA LEU A 84 -5.99 -0.75 3.88
C LEU A 84 -6.85 -1.98 3.62
N SER A 85 -7.55 -2.45 4.65
CA SER A 85 -8.55 -3.52 4.55
C SER A 85 -9.93 -2.88 4.50
N LEU A 86 -10.71 -3.18 3.47
CA LEU A 86 -12.04 -2.61 3.22
C LEU A 86 -13.04 -3.72 2.91
N TRP A 87 -14.21 -3.72 3.56
CA TRP A 87 -15.28 -4.63 3.22
C TRP A 87 -16.25 -4.01 2.21
N TYR A 88 -16.47 -4.72 1.10
CA TYR A 88 -17.41 -4.29 0.08
C TYR A 88 -18.02 -5.50 -0.64
N ASN A 89 -19.34 -5.52 -0.74
CA ASN A 89 -20.11 -6.49 -1.51
C ASN A 89 -19.76 -7.96 -1.21
N GLY A 90 -19.71 -8.31 0.08
CA GLY A 90 -19.45 -9.68 0.54
C GLY A 90 -17.98 -10.11 0.44
N ARG A 91 -17.04 -9.17 0.27
CA ARG A 91 -15.62 -9.47 0.16
C ARG A 91 -14.74 -8.41 0.81
N ALA A 92 -13.63 -8.86 1.40
CA ALA A 92 -12.55 -7.98 1.85
C ALA A 92 -11.56 -7.65 0.72
N TYR A 93 -11.36 -6.36 0.49
CA TYR A 93 -10.35 -5.79 -0.37
C TYR A 93 -9.15 -5.37 0.48
N ASN A 94 -7.97 -5.90 0.14
CA ASN A 94 -6.72 -5.57 0.81
C ASN A 94 -5.88 -4.72 -0.15
N ILE A 95 -5.92 -3.41 0.03
CA ILE A 95 -5.20 -2.46 -0.82
C ILE A 95 -3.88 -2.09 -0.14
N PRO A 96 -2.72 -2.41 -0.75
CA PRO A 96 -1.42 -1.98 -0.23
C PRO A 96 -1.37 -0.45 -0.10
N ILE A 97 -0.80 0.03 1.00
CA ILE A 97 -0.38 1.42 1.15
C ILE A 97 1.13 1.42 1.03
N ARG A 98 1.66 2.15 0.06
CA ARG A 98 3.09 2.26 -0.19
C ARG A 98 3.55 3.70 0.00
N ARG A 99 4.80 3.83 0.40
CA ARG A 99 5.52 5.10 0.43
C ARG A 99 6.36 5.22 -0.83
N ARG A 100 6.32 6.38 -1.45
CA ARG A 100 7.10 6.75 -2.65
C ARG A 100 8.43 7.38 -2.24
N ASP A 101 9.32 7.56 -3.20
CA ASP A 101 10.64 8.17 -2.98
C ASP A 101 10.54 9.65 -2.58
N ASP A 102 9.44 10.32 -2.96
CA ASP A 102 9.06 11.68 -2.56
C ASP A 102 8.49 11.77 -1.13
N ALA A 103 8.61 10.68 -0.36
CA ALA A 103 8.04 10.50 0.98
C ALA A 103 6.51 10.56 1.08
N GLN A 104 5.78 10.58 -0.05
CA GLN A 104 4.33 10.59 -0.08
C GLN A 104 3.75 9.16 -0.11
N TYR A 105 2.47 9.04 0.24
CA TYR A 105 1.73 7.80 0.25
C TYR A 105 0.85 7.65 -0.98
N SER A 106 0.71 6.41 -1.45
CA SER A 106 -0.21 6.06 -2.53
C SER A 106 -0.85 4.69 -2.28
N LEU A 107 -2.04 4.49 -2.86
CA LEU A 107 -2.80 3.25 -2.74
C LEU A 107 -2.61 2.32 -3.92
N GLY A 108 -2.42 1.03 -3.62
CA GLY A 108 -2.38 -0.04 -4.60
C GLY A 108 -1.06 -0.13 -5.36
N THR A 109 -1.15 -0.66 -6.57
CA THR A 109 -0.02 -0.70 -7.51
C THR A 109 0.28 0.69 -8.03
N MET A 110 1.53 0.91 -8.43
CA MET A 110 1.93 2.14 -9.13
C MET A 110 1.05 2.34 -10.37
N LYS A 111 0.62 3.59 -10.60
CA LYS A 111 -0.13 3.97 -11.81
C LYS A 111 0.37 5.32 -12.33
N PRO A 112 0.30 5.55 -13.65
CA PRO A 112 0.55 6.87 -14.20
C PRO A 112 -0.50 7.86 -13.68
N ASN A 113 -0.05 9.02 -13.19
CA ASN A 113 -0.89 10.08 -12.61
C ASN A 113 -1.77 9.60 -11.45
N GLU A 114 -1.26 8.69 -10.63
CA GLU A 114 -1.94 8.29 -9.40
C GLU A 114 -2.02 9.42 -8.38
N ARG A 115 -2.99 9.30 -7.46
CA ARG A 115 -3.04 10.20 -6.31
C ARG A 115 -1.90 9.89 -5.35
N VAL A 116 -1.33 10.97 -4.86
CA VAL A 116 -0.32 11.00 -3.82
C VAL A 116 -0.92 11.76 -2.64
N PHE A 117 -0.53 11.35 -1.44
CA PHE A 117 -1.02 11.88 -0.18
C PHE A 117 0.16 12.15 0.73
N THR A 118 0.11 13.24 1.48
CA THR A 118 1.19 13.58 2.42
C THR A 118 1.12 12.70 3.66
N ASP A 119 -0.09 12.28 4.04
CA ASP A 119 -0.36 11.54 5.26
C ASP A 119 -1.46 10.47 5.08
N LEU A 120 -1.54 9.51 6.00
CA LEU A 120 -2.59 8.48 5.99
C LEU A 120 -3.96 9.04 6.36
N ASP A 121 -4.03 10.05 7.24
CA ASP A 121 -5.30 10.74 7.53
C ASP A 121 -5.90 11.33 6.26
N GLU A 122 -5.07 11.90 5.38
CA GLU A 122 -5.51 12.48 4.11
C GLU A 122 -6.14 11.42 3.19
N ILE A 123 -5.59 10.19 3.18
CA ILE A 123 -6.19 9.06 2.47
C ILE A 123 -7.59 8.77 3.01
N VAL A 124 -7.71 8.67 4.34
CA VAL A 124 -8.98 8.33 4.99
C VAL A 124 -10.02 9.43 4.74
N ASP A 125 -9.66 10.69 4.90
CA ASP A 125 -10.54 11.84 4.68
C ASP A 125 -10.97 11.97 3.22
N HIS A 126 -10.02 11.80 2.28
CA HIS A 126 -10.31 11.91 0.86
C HIS A 126 -11.30 10.84 0.39
N TYR A 127 -11.06 9.57 0.74
CA TYR A 127 -11.95 8.47 0.34
C TYR A 127 -13.18 8.31 1.25
N GLY A 128 -13.22 8.98 2.39
CA GLY A 128 -14.39 9.05 3.27
C GLY A 128 -15.40 10.10 2.82
N ALA A 129 -14.94 11.29 2.44
CA ALA A 129 -15.81 12.44 2.17
C ALA A 129 -15.85 12.88 0.70
N ARG A 130 -14.73 12.81 -0.03
CA ARG A 130 -14.58 13.49 -1.33
C ARG A 130 -14.79 12.57 -2.52
N GLU A 131 -14.22 11.38 -2.49
CA GLU A 131 -14.20 10.46 -3.63
C GLU A 131 -14.44 9.01 -3.24
N GLU A 132 -14.98 8.21 -4.16
CA GLU A 132 -15.11 6.77 -3.99
C GLU A 132 -13.84 6.04 -4.46
N LEU A 133 -13.36 5.09 -3.65
CA LEU A 133 -12.25 4.24 -4.03
C LEU A 133 -12.70 3.21 -5.09
N ILE A 134 -12.01 3.18 -6.22
CA ILE A 134 -12.27 2.21 -7.29
C ILE A 134 -11.60 0.88 -6.95
N LEU A 135 -12.41 -0.18 -6.85
CA LEU A 135 -11.98 -1.50 -6.44
C LEU A 135 -11.77 -2.41 -7.66
N PHE A 136 -10.64 -3.12 -7.68
CA PHE A 136 -10.28 -4.04 -8.74
C PHE A 136 -10.17 -5.47 -8.21
N SER A 137 -10.56 -6.43 -9.05
CA SER A 137 -10.38 -7.86 -8.82
C SER A 137 -10.04 -8.54 -10.13
N LYS A 138 -8.96 -9.32 -10.16
CA LYS A 138 -8.52 -10.07 -11.37
C LYS A 138 -8.47 -9.18 -12.64
N GLY A 139 -7.99 -7.95 -12.50
CA GLY A 139 -7.87 -6.99 -13.62
C GLY A 139 -9.15 -6.29 -14.04
N THR A 140 -10.31 -6.59 -13.42
CA THR A 140 -11.58 -5.92 -13.71
C THR A 140 -12.05 -5.06 -12.54
N THR A 141 -12.65 -3.91 -12.84
CA THR A 141 -13.29 -3.05 -11.83
C THR A 141 -14.51 -3.76 -11.27
N THR A 142 -14.52 -4.02 -9.96
CA THR A 142 -15.63 -4.70 -9.28
C THR A 142 -16.65 -3.70 -8.74
N GLY A 143 -16.22 -2.49 -8.40
CA GLY A 143 -17.13 -1.47 -7.87
C GLY A 143 -16.39 -0.23 -7.38
N ARG A 144 -17.16 0.67 -6.77
CA ARG A 144 -16.70 1.90 -6.13
C ARG A 144 -17.23 1.95 -4.71
N CYS A 145 -16.41 2.35 -3.75
CA CYS A 145 -16.77 2.34 -2.35
C CYS A 145 -16.10 3.48 -1.60
N ARG A 146 -16.85 4.18 -0.75
CA ARG A 146 -16.30 5.16 0.20
C ARG A 146 -15.88 4.49 1.50
N LEU A 147 -14.94 5.10 2.19
CA LEU A 147 -14.53 4.73 3.54
C LEU A 147 -15.54 5.30 4.53
N LEU A 148 -16.59 4.55 4.83
CA LEU A 148 -17.73 5.08 5.59
C LEU A 148 -17.47 5.07 7.10
N ARG A 149 -16.86 3.99 7.60
CA ARG A 149 -16.74 3.77 9.03
C ARG A 149 -15.49 2.95 9.39
N PRO A 150 -14.74 3.36 10.42
CA PRO A 150 -13.66 2.53 10.93
C PRO A 150 -14.20 1.25 11.56
N ALA A 151 -13.40 0.19 11.52
CA ALA A 151 -13.68 -1.03 12.26
C ALA A 151 -13.58 -0.80 13.77
N ARG A 152 -14.33 -1.59 14.56
CA ARG A 152 -14.34 -1.50 16.02
C ARG A 152 -12.92 -1.73 16.58
N LYS A 153 -12.40 -0.77 17.34
CA LYS A 153 -11.09 -0.87 18.00
C LYS A 153 -11.10 -2.05 18.98
N LEU A 154 -10.05 -2.87 18.91
CA LEU A 154 -9.82 -3.98 19.82
C LEU A 154 -9.23 -3.45 21.13
N GLU A 155 -9.58 -4.08 22.25
CA GLU A 155 -8.98 -3.79 23.55
C GLU A 155 -7.49 -4.17 23.56
N ASP A 156 -6.70 -3.46 24.36
CA ASP A 156 -5.26 -3.62 24.45
C ASP A 156 -4.89 -5.07 24.80
N GLY A 157 -4.14 -5.73 23.91
CA GLY A 157 -3.73 -7.14 24.05
C GLY A 157 -4.43 -8.14 23.12
N ALA A 158 -5.49 -7.73 22.40
CA ALA A 158 -6.14 -8.58 21.39
C ALA A 158 -5.50 -8.50 19.99
N GLY A 159 -4.49 -7.64 19.80
CA GLY A 159 -3.73 -7.50 18.57
C GLY A 159 -2.89 -8.74 18.28
N THR A 160 -3.12 -9.38 17.14
CA THR A 160 -2.40 -10.60 16.71
C THR A 160 -1.11 -10.32 15.97
N TYR A 161 -0.81 -9.06 15.66
CA TYR A 161 0.38 -8.71 14.89
C TYR A 161 1.61 -8.64 15.81
N ARG A 162 2.47 -9.66 15.71
CA ARG A 162 3.84 -9.58 16.26
C ARG A 162 4.71 -8.86 15.25
N ALA A 163 5.16 -7.65 15.58
CA ALA A 163 6.25 -7.02 14.85
C ALA A 163 7.46 -7.97 14.88
N VAL A 164 8.18 -8.08 13.77
CA VAL A 164 9.51 -8.69 13.80
C VAL A 164 10.32 -7.85 14.76
N SER A 165 10.87 -8.47 15.81
CA SER A 165 11.72 -7.78 16.78
C SER A 165 12.75 -6.95 16.02
N GLU A 166 12.72 -5.65 16.23
CA GLU A 166 13.83 -4.76 15.87
C GLU A 166 15.11 -5.46 16.34
N PRO A 167 16.14 -5.65 15.49
CA PRO A 167 17.42 -6.12 15.97
C PRO A 167 17.80 -5.20 17.13
N GLN A 168 17.86 -5.76 18.34
CA GLN A 168 18.34 -5.01 19.48
C GLN A 168 19.74 -4.56 19.08
N GLU A 169 19.90 -3.25 18.93
CA GLU A 169 21.20 -2.62 18.83
C GLU A 169 21.90 -2.97 20.14
N THR A 170 22.64 -4.07 20.14
CA THR A 170 23.49 -4.49 21.25
C THR A 170 24.65 -3.52 21.27
N THR A 171 24.40 -2.36 21.87
CA THR A 171 25.45 -1.48 22.39
C THR A 171 26.10 -2.23 23.54
N ASP A 172 27.11 -3.04 23.24
CA ASP A 172 28.22 -3.42 24.13
C ASP A 172 29.19 -4.35 23.37
N ASP A 173 29.79 -3.84 22.30
CA ASP A 173 31.05 -4.38 21.76
C ASP A 173 31.90 -3.21 21.23
N PRO A 174 32.97 -2.81 21.93
CA PRO A 174 33.82 -1.68 21.52
C PRO A 174 34.74 -1.96 20.32
N GLU A 175 34.48 -3.01 19.51
CA GLU A 175 35.44 -3.45 18.49
C GLU A 175 34.81 -3.77 17.12
N SER A 176 33.86 -2.96 16.66
CA SER A 176 33.40 -2.99 15.26
C SER A 176 33.39 -1.60 14.64
N MET A 177 34.59 -1.01 14.53
CA MET A 177 34.86 0.13 13.67
C MET A 177 34.95 -0.34 12.22
N TYR A 178 33.82 -0.45 11.52
CA TYR A 178 33.84 -0.54 10.07
C TYR A 178 33.81 0.87 9.48
N ILE A 179 34.96 1.23 8.90
CA ILE A 179 35.18 2.40 8.06
C ILE A 179 34.11 2.45 6.96
N ILE A 180 33.31 3.51 6.94
CA ILE A 180 32.51 3.88 5.76
C ILE A 180 33.46 4.63 4.82
N PRO A 181 33.81 4.09 3.63
CA PRO A 181 34.52 4.89 2.64
C PRO A 181 33.58 5.98 2.11
N SER A 182 33.98 7.23 2.31
CA SER A 182 33.32 8.41 1.77
C SER A 182 33.57 8.50 0.26
N GLU A 183 32.65 8.01 -0.56
CA GLU A 183 32.65 8.37 -1.98
C GLU A 183 31.92 9.71 -2.18
N GLN A 184 32.73 10.76 -2.12
CA GLN A 184 32.72 11.97 -2.94
C GLN A 184 31.40 12.32 -3.68
N CYS A 185 30.58 13.18 -3.05
CA CYS A 185 29.73 14.10 -3.79
C CYS A 185 30.57 15.34 -4.13
N VAL A 186 31.30 15.30 -5.24
CA VAL A 186 31.93 16.50 -5.80
C VAL A 186 30.85 17.30 -6.53
N ILE A 187 30.40 18.36 -5.87
CA ILE A 187 29.81 19.53 -6.49
C ILE A 187 30.82 20.12 -7.48
N HIS A 188 30.45 20.21 -8.75
CA HIS A 188 31.01 21.21 -9.64
C HIS A 188 29.88 21.91 -10.41
N MET A 189 29.99 23.24 -10.40
CA MET A 189 29.19 24.25 -11.09
C MET A 189 29.05 23.99 -12.59
#